data_AF-A0A662M8F7-F1
#
_entry.id   AF-A0A662M8F7-F1
#
_cell.length_a   1.000
_cell.length_b   1.000
_cell.length_c   1.000
_cell.angle_alpha   90.00
_cell.angle_beta   90.00
_cell.angle_gamma   90.00
#
_symmetry.space_group_name_H-M   'P 1'
#
loop_
_entity.id
_entity.type
_entity.pdbx_description
1 polymer ?
#
loop_
_entity_poly.entity_id
_entity_poly.type
_entity_poly.pdbx_seq_one_letter_code
_entity_poly.pdbx_strand_id
1 'polypeptide(L)'
;MVALPSTFTSVEKNRMLRAYLIGQLARFLGMFRVTHVFVYYDEDPYFDSHGLGRYIVKTLKYAVTPPWLKKLVFPLEETDRYFGVIPPLQIESHISPGKTEWGAVTHERILVSKHVNKKISVNKLVRLGYGKRLPQLVAIRDGKLVSPDDLNREEYIGFWPVYYNKPLSSLLTLLRKRYDPYIIGTSRKGKSL
;
A
#
# COMPACT_ATOMS: atom_id res chain seq x y z
N MET A 1 3.06 -10.64 -6.23
CA MET A 1 2.07 -9.54 -6.32
C MET A 1 0.71 -10.11 -5.96
N VAL A 2 -0.20 -9.30 -5.42
CA VAL A 2 -1.58 -9.71 -5.13
C VAL A 2 -2.54 -8.69 -5.75
N ALA A 3 -3.64 -9.15 -6.31
CA ALA A 3 -4.72 -8.30 -6.80
C ALA A 3 -6.04 -8.67 -6.09
N LEU A 4 -6.80 -7.67 -5.64
CA LEU A 4 -8.09 -7.85 -4.98
C LEU A 4 -9.12 -6.82 -5.46
N PRO A 5 -10.42 -7.15 -5.44
CA PRO A 5 -11.47 -6.21 -5.85
C PRO A 5 -11.64 -5.07 -4.85
N SER A 6 -12.08 -3.91 -5.32
CA SER A 6 -12.41 -2.78 -4.45
C SER A 6 -13.57 -3.05 -3.49
N THR A 7 -14.42 -4.02 -3.82
CA THR A 7 -15.57 -4.49 -3.04
C THR A 7 -15.21 -5.54 -1.99
N PHE A 8 -13.93 -5.89 -1.81
CA PHE A 8 -13.48 -6.94 -0.87
C PHE A 8 -14.08 -6.84 0.55
N THR A 9 -14.39 -5.61 0.99
CA THR A 9 -14.99 -5.36 2.32
C THR A 9 -16.42 -4.79 2.28
N SER A 10 -17.13 -4.92 1.15
CA SER A 10 -18.47 -4.34 0.95
C SER A 10 -19.51 -4.86 1.94
N VAL A 11 -19.44 -6.16 2.27
CA VAL A 11 -20.39 -6.84 3.17
C VAL A 11 -20.29 -6.34 4.62
N GLU A 12 -19.10 -5.89 5.04
CA GLU A 12 -18.87 -5.45 6.42
C GLU A 12 -19.27 -3.98 6.60
N LYS A 13 -20.40 -3.73 7.29
CA LYS A 13 -20.92 -2.38 7.53
C LYS A 13 -20.23 -1.67 8.68
N ASN A 14 -19.70 -2.41 9.66
CA ASN A 14 -19.01 -1.84 10.81
C ASN A 14 -17.59 -1.39 10.39
N ARG A 15 -17.34 -0.09 10.50
CA ARG A 15 -16.05 0.52 10.10
C ARG A 15 -14.85 0.00 10.90
N MET A 16 -15.05 -0.38 12.17
CA MET A 16 -14.00 -0.97 13.01
C MET A 16 -13.63 -2.38 12.53
N LEU A 17 -14.64 -3.23 12.32
CA LEU A 17 -14.43 -4.59 11.79
C LEU A 17 -13.82 -4.54 10.39
N ARG A 18 -14.25 -3.60 9.55
CA ARG A 18 -13.66 -3.37 8.23
C ARG A 18 -12.17 -3.06 8.31
N ALA A 19 -11.77 -2.14 9.19
CA ALA A 19 -10.36 -1.80 9.41
C ALA A 19 -9.56 -3.02 9.91
N TYR A 20 -10.13 -3.80 10.83
CA TYR A 20 -9.54 -5.03 11.34
C TYR A 20 -9.33 -6.08 10.23
N LEU A 21 -10.33 -6.33 9.39
CA LEU A 21 -10.24 -7.28 8.26
C LEU A 21 -9.14 -6.90 7.27
N ILE A 22 -9.04 -5.61 6.92
CA ILE A 22 -7.96 -5.12 6.05
C ILE A 22 -6.60 -5.22 6.76
N GLY A 23 -6.56 -5.01 8.07
CA GLY A 23 -5.37 -5.23 8.89
C GLY A 23 -4.91 -6.69 8.93
N GLN A 24 -5.84 -7.64 9.01
CA GLN A 24 -5.53 -9.07 8.90
C GLN A 24 -5.00 -9.39 7.50
N LEU A 25 -5.60 -8.86 6.44
CA LEU A 25 -5.07 -8.95 5.08
C LEU A 25 -3.62 -8.41 5.02
N ALA A 26 -3.35 -7.24 5.61
CA ALA A 26 -2.01 -6.66 5.68
C ALA A 26 -1.00 -7.60 6.36
N ARG A 27 -1.38 -8.31 7.43
CA ARG A 27 -0.53 -9.31 8.09
C ARG A 27 -0.19 -10.47 7.16
N PHE A 28 -1.18 -11.03 6.46
CA PHE A 28 -0.93 -12.10 5.50
C PHE A 28 0.00 -11.64 4.37
N LEU A 29 -0.23 -10.45 3.82
CA LEU A 29 0.65 -9.85 2.81
C LEU A 29 2.08 -9.68 3.33
N GLY A 30 2.22 -9.22 4.58
CA GLY A 30 3.47 -9.15 5.34
C GLY A 30 4.20 -10.50 5.41
N MET A 31 3.51 -11.51 5.94
CA MET A 31 4.03 -12.86 6.18
C MET A 31 4.52 -13.54 4.90
N PHE A 32 3.79 -13.39 3.79
CA PHE A 32 4.17 -13.96 2.50
C PHE A 32 5.10 -13.06 1.67
N ARG A 33 5.70 -12.02 2.27
CA ARG A 33 6.64 -11.08 1.64
C ARG A 33 6.11 -10.52 0.30
N VAL A 34 4.81 -10.18 0.27
CA VAL A 34 4.20 -9.59 -0.93
C VAL A 34 4.78 -8.20 -1.15
N THR A 35 5.25 -7.89 -2.37
CA THR A 35 5.83 -6.58 -2.66
C THR A 35 4.83 -5.58 -3.24
N HIS A 36 3.79 -6.05 -3.94
CA HIS A 36 2.79 -5.20 -4.59
C HIS A 36 1.38 -5.71 -4.34
N VAL A 37 0.48 -4.78 -4.03
CA VAL A 37 -0.95 -5.05 -3.81
C VAL A 37 -1.76 -4.13 -4.71
N PHE A 38 -2.49 -4.69 -5.65
CA PHE A 38 -3.34 -3.94 -6.57
C PHE A 38 -4.80 -4.09 -6.16
N VAL A 39 -5.47 -2.97 -5.91
CA VAL A 39 -6.92 -2.94 -5.73
C VAL A 39 -7.52 -2.49 -7.06
N TYR A 40 -8.15 -3.41 -7.78
CA TYR A 40 -8.84 -3.09 -9.04
C TYR A 40 -10.25 -2.58 -8.75
N TYR A 41 -10.79 -1.78 -9.67
CA TYR A 41 -12.18 -1.35 -9.58
C TYR A 41 -13.07 -2.53 -9.93
N ASP A 42 -13.89 -2.93 -8.96
CA ASP A 42 -14.94 -3.91 -9.10
C ASP A 42 -16.26 -3.17 -8.92
N GLU A 43 -17.04 -3.09 -9.99
CA GLU A 43 -18.28 -2.31 -10.01
C GLU A 43 -19.40 -3.10 -9.31
N ASP A 44 -20.04 -2.45 -8.34
CA ASP A 44 -21.20 -3.00 -7.64
C ASP A 44 -22.21 -1.86 -7.42
N PRO A 45 -23.48 -2.02 -7.86
CA PRO A 45 -24.48 -0.97 -7.79
C PRO A 45 -24.93 -0.65 -6.35
N TYR A 46 -24.66 -1.52 -5.38
CA TYR A 46 -25.10 -1.35 -3.99
C TYR A 46 -24.07 -0.65 -3.11
N PHE A 47 -22.84 -0.43 -3.59
CA PHE A 47 -21.75 0.10 -2.79
C PHE A 47 -20.93 1.16 -3.53
N ASP A 48 -20.39 2.14 -2.79
CA ASP A 48 -19.35 3.03 -3.30
C ASP A 48 -18.03 2.26 -3.45
N SER A 49 -17.92 1.55 -4.57
CA SER A 49 -16.77 0.71 -4.91
C SER A 49 -15.49 1.52 -5.02
N HIS A 50 -15.56 2.78 -5.49
CA HIS A 50 -14.40 3.66 -5.50
C HIS A 50 -13.95 4.05 -4.09
N GLY A 51 -14.90 4.41 -3.21
CA GLY A 51 -14.63 4.73 -1.81
C GLY A 51 -14.04 3.54 -1.05
N LEU A 52 -14.61 2.34 -1.21
CA LEU A 52 -14.10 1.12 -0.61
C LEU A 52 -12.67 0.81 -1.08
N GLY A 53 -12.40 0.90 -2.39
CA GLY A 53 -11.06 0.68 -2.93
C GLY A 53 -10.02 1.66 -2.39
N ARG A 54 -10.37 2.96 -2.32
CA ARG A 54 -9.51 3.97 -1.70
C ARG A 54 -9.30 3.72 -0.21
N TYR A 55 -10.32 3.28 0.51
CA TYR A 55 -10.24 2.96 1.93
C TYR A 55 -9.30 1.77 2.18
N ILE A 56 -9.45 0.68 1.42
CA ILE A 56 -8.54 -0.49 1.49
C ILE A 56 -7.09 -0.03 1.30
N VAL A 57 -6.80 0.76 0.27
CA VAL A 57 -5.43 1.25 0.02
C VAL A 57 -4.95 2.17 1.14
N LYS A 58 -5.78 3.08 1.66
CA LYS A 58 -5.41 3.95 2.79
C LYS A 58 -5.04 3.12 4.03
N THR A 59 -5.86 2.13 4.38
CA THR A 59 -5.64 1.23 5.51
C THR A 59 -4.40 0.36 5.34
N LEU A 60 -4.19 -0.22 4.15
CA LEU A 60 -2.98 -0.98 3.82
C LEU A 60 -1.72 -0.11 3.90
N LYS A 61 -1.76 1.15 3.40
CA LYS A 61 -0.64 2.09 3.54
C LYS A 61 -0.38 2.41 5.00
N TYR A 62 -1.42 2.67 5.81
CA TYR A 62 -1.26 2.90 7.24
C TYR A 62 -0.62 1.71 7.94
N ALA A 63 -1.02 0.48 7.59
CA ALA A 63 -0.48 -0.74 8.16
C ALA A 63 1.01 -0.90 7.85
N VAL A 64 1.43 -0.68 6.60
CA VAL A 64 2.84 -0.82 6.18
C VAL A 64 3.75 0.32 6.65
N THR A 65 3.21 1.51 6.89
CA THR A 65 4.00 2.65 7.41
C THR A 65 4.57 2.35 8.80
N PRO A 66 5.89 2.52 9.03
CA PRO A 66 6.49 2.33 10.34
C PRO A 66 5.89 3.26 11.41
N PRO A 67 5.80 2.83 12.68
CA PRO A 67 5.12 3.59 13.75
C PRO A 67 5.57 5.05 13.88
N TRP A 68 6.87 5.32 13.77
CA TRP A 68 7.44 6.67 13.87
C TRP A 68 7.06 7.61 12.72
N LEU A 69 6.65 7.05 11.57
CA LEU A 69 6.30 7.80 10.37
C LEU A 69 4.79 8.02 10.22
N LYS A 70 3.97 7.25 10.95
CA LYS A 70 2.49 7.28 10.81
C LYS A 70 1.90 8.66 11.05
N LYS A 71 2.31 9.36 12.11
CA LYS A 71 1.78 10.69 12.44
C LYS A 71 2.04 11.73 11.35
N LEU A 72 3.14 11.58 10.59
CA LEU A 72 3.49 12.50 9.51
C LEU A 72 2.67 12.21 8.24
N VAL A 73 2.53 10.94 7.86
CA VAL A 73 1.86 10.53 6.61
C VAL A 73 0.34 10.48 6.76
N PHE A 74 -0.15 10.17 7.97
CA PHE A 74 -1.56 10.03 8.31
C PHE A 74 -1.90 10.94 9.50
N PRO A 75 -2.07 12.26 9.26
CA PRO A 75 -2.65 13.11 10.29
C PRO A 75 -4.05 12.60 10.63
N LEU A 76 -4.44 12.73 11.89
CA LEU A 76 -5.66 12.16 12.45
C LEU A 76 -6.91 12.75 11.77
N GLU A 77 -7.44 12.06 10.76
CA GLU A 77 -8.75 12.32 10.18
C GLU A 77 -9.81 11.42 10.82
N GLU A 78 -11.09 11.85 10.81
CA GLU A 78 -12.20 11.02 11.30
C GLU A 78 -12.35 9.69 10.52
N THR A 79 -11.86 9.65 9.27
CA THR A 79 -11.82 8.43 8.47
C THR A 79 -10.89 7.35 9.05
N ASP A 80 -9.92 7.76 9.88
CA ASP A 80 -8.83 6.94 10.42
C ASP A 80 -9.03 6.54 11.89
N ARG A 81 -10.17 6.92 12.50
CA ARG A 81 -10.49 6.67 13.92
C ARG A 81 -10.23 5.22 14.36
N TYR A 82 -10.47 4.25 13.48
CA TYR A 82 -10.35 2.83 13.79
C TYR A 82 -9.02 2.20 13.39
N PHE A 83 -8.05 2.97 12.90
CA PHE A 83 -6.75 2.40 12.51
C PHE A 83 -5.95 1.86 13.69
N GLY A 84 -6.28 2.24 14.93
CA GLY A 84 -5.72 1.65 16.14
C GLY A 84 -6.05 0.16 16.33
N VAL A 85 -7.09 -0.36 15.67
CA VAL A 85 -7.44 -1.80 15.74
C VAL A 85 -6.65 -2.66 14.76
N ILE A 86 -5.88 -2.03 13.87
CA ILE A 86 -5.06 -2.74 12.90
C ILE A 86 -3.96 -3.47 13.65
N PRO A 87 -3.86 -4.81 13.51
CA PRO A 87 -2.86 -5.58 14.21
C PRO A 87 -1.46 -5.24 13.66
N PRO A 88 -0.41 -5.32 14.48
CA PRO A 88 0.94 -4.94 14.07
C PRO A 88 1.46 -5.83 12.95
N LEU A 89 2.27 -5.27 12.05
CA LEU A 89 3.04 -6.03 11.07
C LEU A 89 4.41 -6.35 11.66
N GLN A 90 4.78 -7.63 11.68
CA GLN A 90 6.14 -8.05 12.06
C GLN A 90 7.03 -8.08 10.81
N ILE A 91 7.40 -6.91 10.31
CA ILE A 91 8.25 -6.74 9.12
C ILE A 91 9.52 -5.96 9.48
N GLU A 92 10.61 -6.21 8.76
CA GLU A 92 11.95 -5.69 9.08
C GLU A 92 11.95 -4.15 9.24
N SER A 93 11.24 -3.45 8.35
CA SER A 93 11.13 -1.99 8.35
C SER A 93 10.46 -1.39 9.59
N HIS A 94 9.72 -2.18 10.39
CA HIS A 94 9.09 -1.73 11.63
C HIS A 94 10.02 -1.86 12.84
N ILE A 95 11.03 -2.74 12.76
CA ILE A 95 11.91 -3.11 13.87
C ILE A 95 13.26 -2.40 13.74
N SER A 96 13.97 -2.65 12.64
CA SER A 96 15.29 -2.07 12.36
C SER A 96 15.44 -1.86 10.86
N PRO A 97 15.46 -0.61 10.37
CA PRO A 97 15.63 -0.36 8.94
C PRO A 97 17.04 -0.78 8.51
N GLY A 98 17.12 -1.54 7.41
CA GLY A 98 18.38 -1.90 6.75
C GLY A 98 18.81 -0.80 5.77
N LYS A 99 19.45 -1.19 4.66
CA LYS A 99 19.81 -0.23 3.59
C LYS A 99 18.59 0.37 2.92
N THR A 100 17.52 -0.42 2.84
CA THR A 100 16.21 0.01 2.36
C THR A 100 15.30 0.34 3.54
N GLU A 101 14.61 1.47 3.49
CA GLU A 101 13.65 1.90 4.51
C GLU A 101 12.44 2.65 3.93
N TRP A 102 11.38 2.76 4.73
CA TRP A 102 10.29 3.68 4.45
C TRP A 102 10.65 5.10 4.91
N GLY A 103 10.28 6.09 4.10
CA GLY A 103 10.27 7.49 4.50
C GLY A 103 9.06 8.21 3.93
N ALA A 104 9.04 9.53 4.06
CA ALA A 104 7.99 10.36 3.48
C ALA A 104 8.57 11.54 2.72
N VAL A 105 7.91 11.93 1.64
CA VAL A 105 8.16 13.21 0.97
C VAL A 105 7.02 14.17 1.31
N THR A 106 7.36 15.32 1.89
CA THR A 106 6.40 16.39 2.19
C THR A 106 6.02 17.20 0.94
N HIS A 107 4.99 18.04 1.04
CA HIS A 107 4.63 18.95 -0.04
C HIS A 107 5.77 19.93 -0.40
N GLU A 108 6.60 20.30 0.58
CA GLU A 108 7.81 21.12 0.42
C GLU A 108 9.00 20.34 -0.18
N ARG A 109 8.77 19.11 -0.63
CA ARG A 109 9.77 18.21 -1.22
C ARG A 109 10.90 17.83 -0.24
N ILE A 110 10.60 17.79 1.06
CA ILE A 110 11.55 17.34 2.08
C ILE A 110 11.43 15.83 2.24
N LEU A 111 12.56 15.12 2.20
CA LEU A 111 12.62 13.70 2.53
C LEU A 111 12.82 13.53 4.03
N VAL A 112 11.89 12.83 4.66
CA VAL A 112 11.94 12.46 6.08
C VAL A 112 12.10 10.96 6.19
N SER A 113 13.11 10.50 6.90
CA SER A 113 13.35 9.08 7.20
C SER A 113 14.00 8.91 8.58
N LYS A 114 14.16 7.67 9.06
CA LYS A 114 14.75 7.42 10.39
C LYS A 114 16.23 7.82 10.43
N HIS A 115 16.96 7.63 9.33
CA HIS A 115 18.40 7.87 9.23
C HIS A 115 18.76 9.16 8.48
N VAL A 116 17.82 9.75 7.76
CA VAL A 116 18.04 10.97 6.96
C VAL A 116 16.94 11.99 7.25
N ASN A 117 17.31 13.12 7.85
CA ASN A 117 16.55 14.37 7.85
C ASN A 117 17.29 15.38 6.95
N LYS A 118 17.09 15.29 5.64
CA LYS A 118 17.80 16.13 4.66
C LYS A 118 16.82 16.75 3.67
N LYS A 119 16.98 18.05 3.39
CA LYS A 119 16.32 18.68 2.23
C LYS A 119 16.89 18.05 0.96
N ILE A 120 16.04 17.43 0.14
CA ILE A 120 16.45 16.86 -1.15
C ILE A 120 15.78 17.67 -2.26
N SER A 121 16.53 18.00 -3.30
CA SER A 121 16.01 18.63 -4.51
C SER A 121 15.30 17.57 -5.36
N VAL A 122 14.01 17.38 -5.12
CA VAL A 122 13.29 16.26 -5.74
C VAL A 122 12.81 16.60 -7.17
N ASN A 123 13.75 16.78 -8.10
CA ASN A 123 13.47 17.05 -9.52
C ASN A 123 12.89 15.83 -10.29
N LYS A 124 12.80 14.63 -9.68
CA LYS A 124 12.29 13.41 -10.33
C LYS A 124 10.82 13.05 -10.00
N LEU A 125 10.16 13.78 -9.09
CA LEU A 125 8.81 13.45 -8.57
C LEU A 125 7.64 13.86 -9.47
N VAL A 126 7.88 14.54 -10.60
CA VAL A 126 6.83 15.12 -11.45
C VAL A 126 5.95 14.06 -12.13
N ARG A 127 6.38 12.79 -12.22
CA ARG A 127 5.61 11.71 -12.86
C ARG A 127 4.60 10.99 -11.96
N LEU A 128 4.51 11.38 -10.70
CA LEU A 128 3.79 10.60 -9.68
C LEU A 128 2.34 11.09 -9.44
N GLY A 129 1.90 12.14 -10.13
CA GLY A 129 0.48 12.51 -10.25
C GLY A 129 -0.19 12.89 -8.92
N TYR A 130 0.39 13.82 -8.16
CA TYR A 130 -0.03 14.10 -6.78
C TYR A 130 -0.40 15.57 -6.52
N GLY A 131 -1.69 15.82 -6.32
CA GLY A 131 -2.27 17.11 -5.91
C GLY A 131 -2.70 17.18 -4.44
N LYS A 132 -2.02 16.50 -3.51
CA LYS A 132 -2.40 16.51 -2.08
C LYS A 132 -1.35 17.20 -1.20
N ARG A 133 -1.84 17.99 -0.23
CA ARG A 133 -1.07 18.70 0.81
C ARG A 133 -0.35 17.77 1.81
N LEU A 134 -0.69 16.47 1.84
CA LEU A 134 -0.17 15.53 2.84
C LEU A 134 1.13 14.83 2.40
N PRO A 135 2.07 14.57 3.34
CA PRO A 135 3.27 13.79 3.05
C PRO A 135 2.95 12.40 2.46
N GLN A 136 3.74 11.97 1.49
CA GLN A 136 3.55 10.70 0.80
C GLN A 136 4.61 9.69 1.26
N LEU A 137 4.17 8.49 1.66
CA LEU A 137 5.06 7.35 1.93
C LEU A 137 5.88 7.01 0.69
N VAL A 138 7.17 6.80 0.85
CA VAL A 138 8.13 6.44 -0.22
C VAL A 138 9.12 5.40 0.28
N ALA A 139 9.65 4.59 -0.63
CA ALA A 139 10.79 3.73 -0.35
C ALA A 139 12.10 4.47 -0.63
N ILE A 140 13.08 4.29 0.26
CA ILE A 140 14.40 4.90 0.21
C ILE A 140 15.43 3.79 0.28
N ARG A 141 16.47 3.85 -0.55
CA ARG A 141 17.67 3.03 -0.43
C ARG A 141 18.90 3.93 -0.48
N ASP A 142 19.79 3.82 0.51
CA ASP A 142 21.01 4.64 0.62
C ASP A 142 20.73 6.16 0.46
N GLY A 143 19.66 6.64 1.09
CA GLY A 143 19.24 8.05 1.05
C GLY A 143 18.63 8.53 -0.27
N LYS A 144 18.38 7.63 -1.23
CA LYS A 144 17.77 7.94 -2.53
C LYS A 144 16.39 7.28 -2.67
N LEU A 145 15.47 7.96 -3.34
CA LEU A 145 14.16 7.39 -3.68
C LEU A 145 14.34 6.22 -4.65
N VAL A 146 13.65 5.12 -4.38
CA VAL A 146 13.61 3.94 -5.25
C VAL A 146 12.18 3.66 -5.75
N SER A 147 12.06 2.95 -6.87
CA SER A 147 10.75 2.53 -7.38
C SER A 147 10.15 1.49 -6.44
N PRO A 148 8.81 1.42 -6.30
CA PRO A 148 8.15 0.26 -5.71
C PRO A 148 8.56 -1.07 -6.37
N ASP A 149 8.90 -1.05 -7.66
CA ASP A 149 9.39 -2.21 -8.40
C ASP A 149 10.76 -2.70 -7.89
N ASP A 150 11.55 -1.81 -7.28
CA ASP A 150 12.87 -2.11 -6.73
C ASP A 150 12.80 -2.65 -5.29
N LEU A 151 11.59 -2.81 -4.74
CA LEU A 151 11.37 -3.48 -3.45
C LEU A 151 11.77 -4.95 -3.58
N ASN A 152 12.99 -5.26 -3.16
CA ASN A 152 13.56 -6.60 -3.22
C ASN A 152 12.95 -7.50 -2.11
N ARG A 153 12.91 -8.81 -2.36
CA ARG A 153 12.58 -9.82 -1.35
C ARG A 153 13.71 -10.10 -0.37
N GLU A 154 14.96 -9.72 -0.68
CA GLU A 154 16.10 -9.93 0.22
C GLU A 154 15.99 -9.06 1.48
N GLU A 155 15.74 -7.76 1.34
CA GLU A 155 15.39 -6.84 2.44
C GLU A 155 13.89 -6.49 2.35
N TYR A 156 13.04 -7.19 3.10
CA TYR A 156 11.60 -7.00 2.99
C TYR A 156 11.11 -5.87 3.88
N ILE A 157 10.96 -4.70 3.26
CA ILE A 157 10.43 -3.53 3.96
C ILE A 157 8.90 -3.48 3.97
N GLY A 158 8.20 -4.32 3.19
CA GLY A 158 6.74 -4.37 3.12
C GLY A 158 6.20 -4.41 1.69
N PHE A 159 4.93 -4.05 1.53
CA PHE A 159 4.23 -3.99 0.24
C PHE A 159 3.88 -2.56 -0.19
N TRP A 160 3.71 -2.37 -1.49
CA TRP A 160 3.21 -1.14 -2.09
C TRP A 160 1.75 -1.31 -2.57
N PRO A 161 0.76 -0.74 -1.87
CA PRO A 161 -0.65 -0.82 -2.26
C PRO A 161 -1.03 0.30 -3.24
N VAL A 162 -1.71 -0.07 -4.32
CA VAL A 162 -2.14 0.83 -5.40
C VAL A 162 -3.61 0.61 -5.70
N TYR A 163 -4.38 1.70 -5.76
CA TYR A 163 -5.73 1.66 -6.30
C TYR A 163 -5.65 1.88 -7.81
N TYR A 164 -5.96 0.86 -8.60
CA TYR A 164 -5.81 0.88 -10.06
C TYR A 164 -6.98 1.57 -10.77
N ASN A 165 -8.10 1.80 -10.07
CA ASN A 165 -9.28 2.54 -10.55
C ASN A 165 -9.82 2.11 -11.93
N LYS A 166 -9.54 0.87 -12.33
CA LYS A 166 -10.01 0.24 -13.56
C LYS A 166 -10.28 -1.24 -13.31
N PRO A 167 -11.09 -1.90 -14.15
CA PRO A 167 -11.42 -3.32 -14.01
C PRO A 167 -10.20 -4.23 -14.03
N LEU A 168 -10.37 -5.45 -13.51
CA LEU A 168 -9.35 -6.49 -13.48
C LEU A 168 -8.76 -6.77 -14.87
N SER A 169 -9.57 -6.79 -15.93
CA SER A 169 -9.10 -7.02 -17.31
C SER A 169 -8.01 -6.02 -17.72
N SER A 170 -8.21 -4.73 -17.43
CA SER A 170 -7.22 -3.68 -17.69
C SER A 170 -5.97 -3.85 -16.85
N LEU A 171 -6.12 -4.25 -15.58
CA LEU A 171 -4.99 -4.51 -14.68
C LEU A 171 -4.14 -5.67 -15.20
N LEU A 172 -4.77 -6.77 -15.62
CA LEU A 172 -4.06 -7.94 -16.15
C LEU A 172 -3.28 -7.59 -17.41
N THR A 173 -3.85 -6.80 -18.33
CA THR A 173 -3.14 -6.30 -19.52
C THR A 173 -1.91 -5.48 -19.14
N LEU A 174 -2.03 -4.58 -18.17
CA LEU A 174 -0.90 -3.79 -17.68
C LEU A 174 0.17 -4.68 -17.04
N LEU A 175 -0.23 -5.63 -16.20
CA LEU A 175 0.71 -6.50 -15.49
C LEU A 175 1.48 -7.40 -16.46
N ARG A 176 0.80 -8.01 -17.44
CA ARG A 176 1.44 -8.78 -18.52
C ARG A 176 2.47 -7.96 -19.27
N LYS A 177 2.11 -6.74 -19.69
CA LYS A 177 3.01 -5.87 -20.45
C LYS A 177 4.24 -5.42 -19.64
N ARG A 178 4.08 -5.19 -18.34
CA ARG A 178 5.14 -4.58 -17.51
C ARG A 178 6.04 -5.59 -16.81
N TYR A 179 5.49 -6.72 -16.39
CA TYR A 179 6.20 -7.67 -15.52
C TYR A 179 6.22 -9.11 -16.06
N ASP A 180 5.47 -9.40 -17.13
CA ASP A 180 5.27 -10.74 -17.67
C ASP A 180 5.10 -11.84 -16.58
N PRO A 181 4.14 -11.68 -15.64
CA PRO A 181 4.06 -12.54 -14.48
C PRO A 181 3.38 -13.88 -14.81
N TYR A 182 3.71 -14.92 -14.06
CA TYR A 182 2.84 -16.09 -13.94
C TYR A 182 1.58 -15.73 -13.16
N ILE A 183 0.40 -15.89 -13.79
CA ILE A 183 -0.89 -15.45 -13.22
C ILE A 183 -1.63 -16.65 -12.64
N ILE A 184 -1.95 -16.58 -11.35
CA ILE A 184 -2.78 -17.55 -10.63
C ILE A 184 -4.09 -16.87 -10.24
N GLY A 185 -5.21 -17.40 -10.74
CA GLY A 185 -6.55 -16.99 -10.30
C GLY A 185 -7.10 -18.01 -9.30
N THR A 186 -7.73 -17.53 -8.23
CA THR A 186 -8.35 -18.38 -7.21
C THR A 186 -9.88 -18.30 -7.32
N SER A 187 -10.54 -19.45 -7.30
CA SER A 187 -12.01 -19.56 -7.35
C SER A 187 -12.44 -20.90 -6.77
N ARG A 188 -13.65 -20.95 -6.19
CA ARG A 188 -14.29 -22.21 -5.76
C ARG A 188 -14.45 -23.22 -6.91
N LYS A 189 -14.49 -22.74 -8.16
CA LYS A 189 -14.59 -23.57 -9.38
C LYS A 189 -13.22 -23.86 -10.02
N GLY A 190 -12.12 -23.51 -9.35
CA GLY A 190 -10.77 -23.79 -9.83
C GLY A 190 -10.48 -25.29 -9.83
N LYS A 191 -9.45 -25.70 -10.57
CA LYS A 191 -8.91 -27.05 -10.46
C LYS A 191 -8.24 -27.20 -9.09
N SER A 192 -8.31 -28.40 -8.49
CA SER A 192 -7.50 -28.68 -7.30
C SER A 192 -6.04 -28.43 -7.62
N LEU A 193 -5.35 -27.80 -6.66
CA LEU A 193 -3.90 -27.70 -6.66
C LEU A 193 -3.30 -29.04 -6.26
#